data_AF-A0A2M8EFR4-F1
#
_entry.id   AF-A0A2M8EFR4-F1
#
_cell.length_a   1.000
_cell.length_b   1.000
_cell.length_c   1.000
_cell.angle_alpha   90.00
_cell.angle_beta   90.00
_cell.angle_gamma   90.00
#
_symmetry.space_group_name_H-M   'P 1'
#
loop_
_entity.id
_entity.type
_entity.pdbx_description
1 polymer ?
#
loop_
_entity_poly.entity_id
_entity_poly.type
_entity_poly.pdbx_seq_one_letter_code
_entity_poly.pdbx_strand_id
1 'polypeptide(L)'
;MKQAQRGFTLIELVMVIVILGVLAAVALPKFVDLKGDAQAAALQGVVGTINSASAINYAARSANSAKGTATIGLTCTTAAEAILQDGKMPTGYTTTTISLVAGNNVCTVTQTDGAATSDANILGL
;
A
#
# COMPACT_ATOMS: atom_id res chain seq x y z
N MET A 1 -0.85 -37.19 50.33
CA MET A 1 -1.95 -37.59 49.42
C MET A 1 -1.44 -37.46 48.00
N LYS A 2 -1.40 -38.54 47.22
CA LYS A 2 -0.85 -38.56 45.85
C LYS A 2 -1.94 -38.07 44.91
N GLN A 3 -1.79 -36.88 44.32
CA GLN A 3 -2.80 -36.37 43.40
C GLN A 3 -2.79 -37.22 42.12
N ALA A 4 -3.95 -37.77 41.75
CA ALA A 4 -4.12 -38.49 40.51
C ALA A 4 -4.07 -37.50 39.34
N GLN A 5 -3.08 -37.65 38.47
CA GLN A 5 -2.97 -36.84 37.27
C GLN A 5 -4.11 -37.21 36.32
N ARG A 6 -5.10 -36.32 36.19
CA ARG A 6 -6.19 -36.49 35.22
C ARG A 6 -5.62 -36.25 33.82
N GLY A 7 -5.54 -37.31 33.02
CA GLY A 7 -5.23 -37.20 31.60
C GLY A 7 -6.39 -36.55 30.83
N PHE A 8 -6.06 -35.90 29.71
CA PHE A 8 -7.05 -35.36 28.77
C PHE A 8 -7.91 -36.49 28.19
N THR A 9 -9.21 -36.26 28.02
CA THR A 9 -10.10 -37.22 27.37
C THR A 9 -10.02 -37.08 25.85
N LEU A 10 -10.19 -38.18 25.11
CA LEU A 10 -10.25 -38.13 23.64
C LEU A 10 -11.39 -37.24 23.15
N ILE A 11 -12.52 -37.23 23.87
CA ILE A 11 -13.67 -36.40 23.52
C ILE A 11 -13.39 -34.90 23.67
N GLU A 12 -12.62 -34.48 24.67
CA GLU A 12 -12.18 -33.07 24.79
C GLU A 12 -11.35 -32.65 23.58
N LEU A 13 -10.40 -33.49 23.14
CA LEU A 13 -9.58 -33.16 21.99
C LEU A 13 -10.42 -33.05 20.71
N VAL A 14 -11.36 -33.98 20.51
CA VAL A 14 -12.27 -33.97 19.34
C VAL A 14 -13.19 -32.75 19.37
N MET A 15 -13.74 -32.40 20.54
CA MET A 15 -14.61 -31.23 20.67
C MET A 15 -13.86 -29.93 20.33
N VAL A 16 -12.60 -29.80 20.74
CA VAL A 16 -11.77 -28.62 20.45
C VAL A 16 -11.54 -28.45 18.95
N ILE A 17 -11.16 -29.50 18.22
CA ILE A 17 -10.94 -29.39 16.77
C ILE A 17 -12.24 -29.08 16.02
N VAL A 18 -13.38 -29.58 16.49
CA VAL A 18 -14.70 -29.27 15.91
C VAL A 18 -15.02 -27.79 16.09
N ILE A 19 -14.83 -27.25 17.31
CA ILE A 19 -15.08 -25.83 17.59
C ILE A 19 -14.13 -24.96 16.75
N LEU A 20 -12.83 -25.27 16.71
CA LEU A 20 -11.86 -24.54 15.90
C LEU A 20 -12.20 -24.63 14.41
N GLY A 21 -12.70 -25.78 13.92
CA GLY A 21 -13.14 -25.95 12.54
C GLY A 21 -14.30 -25.03 12.17
N VAL A 22 -15.31 -24.91 13.03
CA VAL A 22 -16.45 -23.99 12.81
C VAL A 22 -16.01 -22.53 12.85
N LEU A 23 -15.18 -22.16 13.82
CA LEU A 23 -14.66 -20.79 13.93
C LEU A 23 -13.82 -20.42 12.70
N ALA A 24 -12.95 -21.33 12.23
CA ALA A 24 -12.13 -21.10 11.05
C ALA A 24 -12.98 -20.94 9.78
N ALA A 25 -14.02 -21.76 9.60
CA ALA A 25 -14.91 -21.69 8.43
C ALA A 25 -15.63 -20.33 8.30
N VAL A 26 -15.99 -19.70 9.42
CA VAL A 26 -16.68 -18.40 9.42
C VAL A 26 -15.69 -17.22 9.40
N ALA A 27 -14.54 -17.35 10.08
CA ALA A 27 -13.57 -16.26 10.20
C ALA A 27 -12.73 -16.06 8.94
N LEU A 28 -12.38 -17.14 8.23
CA LEU A 28 -11.45 -17.08 7.10
C LEU A 28 -11.96 -16.23 5.93
N PRO A 29 -13.23 -16.34 5.46
CA PRO A 29 -13.73 -15.48 4.39
C PRO A 29 -13.65 -13.99 4.76
N LYS A 30 -14.10 -13.63 5.96
CA LYS A 30 -14.03 -12.25 6.47
C LYS A 30 -12.60 -11.71 6.56
N PHE A 31 -11.65 -12.55 6.96
CA PHE A 31 -10.26 -12.14 7.06
C PHE A 31 -9.64 -11.82 5.69
N VAL A 32 -10.02 -12.57 4.64
CA VAL A 32 -9.58 -12.30 3.26
C VAL A 32 -10.14 -10.98 2.75
N ASP A 33 -11.43 -10.72 2.96
CA ASP A 33 -12.07 -9.46 2.56
C ASP A 33 -11.42 -8.25 3.25
N LEU A 34 -11.25 -8.31 4.58
CA LEU A 34 -10.61 -7.25 5.36
C LEU A 34 -9.16 -6.98 4.92
N LYS A 35 -8.43 -8.01 4.50
CA LYS A 35 -7.08 -7.84 3.97
C LYS A 35 -7.11 -7.03 2.67
N GLY A 36 -8.02 -7.33 1.75
CA GLY A 36 -8.17 -6.59 0.51
C GLY A 36 -8.51 -5.11 0.74
N ASP A 37 -9.48 -4.85 1.64
CA ASP A 37 -9.87 -3.48 1.99
C ASP A 37 -8.71 -2.70 2.65
N ALA A 38 -7.96 -3.35 3.54
CA ALA A 38 -6.79 -2.73 4.18
C ALA A 38 -5.70 -2.38 3.15
N GLN A 39 -5.46 -3.25 2.17
CA GLN A 39 -4.52 -3.00 1.08
C GLN A 39 -4.97 -1.82 0.20
N ALA A 40 -6.25 -1.77 -0.15
CA ALA A 40 -6.81 -0.66 -0.93
C ALA A 40 -6.71 0.68 -0.19
N ALA A 41 -7.03 0.70 1.11
CA ALA A 41 -6.91 1.90 1.94
C ALA A 41 -5.46 2.38 2.07
N ALA A 42 -4.52 1.45 2.27
CA ALA A 42 -3.09 1.77 2.34
C ALA A 42 -2.58 2.35 1.00
N LEU A 43 -3.01 1.76 -0.13
CA LEU A 43 -2.67 2.24 -1.46
C LEU A 43 -3.22 3.65 -1.74
N GLN A 44 -4.47 3.93 -1.34
CA GLN A 44 -5.04 5.27 -1.43
C GLN A 44 -4.24 6.28 -0.59
N GLY A 45 -3.75 5.88 0.58
CA GLY A 45 -2.83 6.69 1.38
C GLY A 45 -1.56 7.07 0.62
N VAL A 46 -0.90 6.09 -0.01
CA VAL A 46 0.32 6.30 -0.81
C VAL A 46 0.05 7.24 -1.99
N VAL A 47 -1.02 6.99 -2.74
CA VAL A 47 -1.43 7.86 -3.86
C VAL A 47 -1.70 9.29 -3.38
N GLY A 48 -2.39 9.46 -2.25
CA GLY A 48 -2.64 10.76 -1.65
C GLY A 48 -1.35 11.51 -1.28
N THR A 49 -0.34 10.80 -0.77
CA THR A 49 0.99 11.37 -0.49
C THR A 49 1.68 11.83 -1.78
N ILE A 50 1.69 11.02 -2.84
CA ILE A 50 2.30 11.38 -4.13
C ILE A 50 1.60 12.61 -4.74
N ASN A 51 0.26 12.62 -4.76
CA ASN A 51 -0.51 13.74 -5.28
C ASN A 51 -0.20 15.04 -4.53
N SER A 52 -0.16 14.97 -3.19
CA SER A 52 0.15 16.12 -2.34
C SER A 52 1.59 16.62 -2.57
N ALA A 53 2.56 15.70 -2.63
CA ALA A 53 3.95 16.03 -2.93
C ALA A 53 4.11 16.68 -4.31
N SER A 54 3.40 16.18 -5.32
CA SER A 54 3.42 16.75 -6.67
C SER A 54 2.85 18.16 -6.71
N ALA A 55 1.76 18.43 -5.98
CA ALA A 55 1.14 19.74 -5.93
C ALA A 55 2.05 20.76 -5.22
N ILE A 56 2.68 20.37 -4.12
CA ILE A 56 3.65 21.21 -3.39
C ILE A 56 4.87 21.51 -4.27
N ASN A 57 5.42 20.48 -4.92
CA ASN A 57 6.58 20.63 -5.80
C ASN A 57 6.27 21.55 -6.99
N TYR A 58 5.11 21.35 -7.64
CA TYR A 58 4.64 22.18 -8.74
C TYR A 58 4.43 23.63 -8.30
N ALA A 59 3.79 23.87 -7.17
CA ALA A 59 3.58 25.23 -6.64
C ALA A 59 4.91 25.93 -6.32
N ALA A 60 5.86 25.22 -5.70
CA ALA A 60 7.17 25.78 -5.39
C ALA A 60 7.98 26.09 -6.65
N ARG A 61 7.97 25.17 -7.64
CA ARG A 61 8.75 25.29 -8.87
C ARG A 61 8.18 26.33 -9.84
N SER A 62 6.85 26.46 -9.90
CA SER A 62 6.18 27.50 -10.69
C SER A 62 6.42 28.91 -10.14
N ALA A 63 6.53 29.05 -8.81
CA ALA A 63 6.92 30.32 -8.20
C ALA A 63 8.41 30.64 -8.40
N ASN A 64 9.28 29.62 -8.32
CA ASN A 64 10.71 29.76 -8.57
C ASN A 64 11.31 28.41 -9.00
N SER A 65 11.91 28.35 -10.19
CA SER A 65 12.47 27.11 -10.74
C SER A 65 13.61 26.49 -9.92
N ALA A 66 14.15 27.18 -8.93
CA ALA A 66 15.14 26.66 -7.98
C ALA A 66 14.53 26.08 -6.68
N LYS A 67 13.22 26.22 -6.44
CA LYS A 67 12.54 25.80 -5.20
C LYS A 67 11.77 24.48 -5.31
N GLY A 68 11.87 23.78 -6.43
CA GLY A 68 11.31 22.45 -6.63
C GLY A 68 12.05 21.67 -7.72
N THR A 69 11.67 20.41 -7.90
CA THR A 69 12.36 19.46 -8.79
C THR A 69 11.74 19.47 -10.18
N ALA A 70 12.56 19.51 -11.24
CA ALA A 70 12.06 19.28 -12.60
C ALA A 70 11.62 17.82 -12.72
N THR A 71 10.37 17.61 -13.11
CA THR A 71 9.80 16.26 -13.26
C THR A 71 9.67 15.86 -14.72
N ILE A 72 9.69 16.82 -15.65
CA ILE A 72 9.66 16.54 -17.09
C ILE A 72 10.86 15.71 -17.51
N GLY A 73 10.61 14.65 -18.29
CA GLY A 73 11.64 13.73 -18.77
C GLY A 73 12.05 12.66 -17.76
N LEU A 74 11.64 12.78 -16.49
CA LEU A 74 11.78 11.71 -15.51
C LEU A 74 10.73 10.62 -15.76
N THR A 75 11.00 9.41 -15.29
CA THR A 75 9.95 8.37 -15.18
C THR A 75 9.09 8.62 -13.95
N CYS A 76 7.86 8.11 -13.90
CA CYS A 76 7.01 8.22 -12.69
C CYS A 76 7.73 7.77 -11.42
N THR A 77 8.52 6.70 -11.48
CA THR A 77 9.24 6.18 -10.31
C THR A 77 10.24 7.22 -9.83
N THR A 78 11.12 7.68 -10.72
CA THR A 78 12.14 8.68 -10.38
C THR A 78 11.53 10.04 -10.02
N ALA A 79 10.40 10.41 -10.62
CA ALA A 79 9.69 11.65 -10.30
C ALA A 79 9.05 11.57 -8.92
N ALA A 80 8.37 10.47 -8.59
CA ALA A 80 7.80 10.23 -7.28
C ALA A 80 8.88 10.24 -6.19
N GLU A 81 10.00 9.55 -6.40
CA GLU A 81 11.14 9.57 -5.49
C GLU A 81 11.71 11.00 -5.29
N ALA A 82 11.79 11.79 -6.36
CA ALA A 82 12.36 13.13 -6.30
C ALA A 82 11.45 14.20 -5.69
N ILE A 83 10.14 13.95 -5.57
CA ILE A 83 9.17 14.87 -4.95
C ILE A 83 8.78 14.47 -3.53
N LEU A 84 8.96 13.20 -3.15
CA LEU A 84 8.72 12.73 -1.79
C LEU A 84 9.86 13.16 -0.86
N GLN A 85 9.53 13.55 0.38
CA GLN A 85 10.52 14.08 1.34
C GLN A 85 11.63 13.09 1.68
N ASP A 86 11.30 11.79 1.73
CA ASP A 86 12.26 10.74 2.05
C ASP A 86 13.11 10.29 0.84
N GLY A 87 12.88 10.88 -0.34
CA GLY A 87 13.65 10.55 -1.54
C GLY A 87 13.40 9.14 -2.10
N LYS A 88 12.35 8.46 -1.63
CA LYS A 88 12.07 7.04 -1.94
C LYS A 88 10.57 6.77 -1.99
N MET A 89 10.19 5.79 -2.81
CA MET A 89 8.84 5.23 -2.77
C MET A 89 8.60 4.45 -1.46
N PRO A 90 7.37 4.47 -0.92
CA PRO A 90 7.00 3.57 0.17
C PRO A 90 7.26 2.11 -0.19
N THR A 91 7.78 1.34 0.76
CA THR A 91 8.09 -0.08 0.56
C THR A 91 6.83 -0.87 0.17
N GLY A 92 6.96 -1.79 -0.78
CA GLY A 92 5.84 -2.60 -1.25
C GLY A 92 4.97 -1.93 -2.32
N TYR A 93 5.40 -0.79 -2.87
CA TYR A 93 4.72 -0.10 -3.96
C TYR A 93 5.70 0.20 -5.10
N THR A 94 5.19 0.13 -6.32
CA THR A 94 5.92 0.46 -7.55
C THR A 94 5.04 1.34 -8.43
N THR A 95 5.63 2.06 -9.38
CA THR A 95 4.87 2.85 -10.36
C THR A 95 5.17 2.41 -11.78
N THR A 96 4.23 2.64 -12.70
CA THR A 96 4.45 2.49 -14.14
C THR A 96 5.65 3.31 -14.62
N THR A 97 6.43 2.79 -15.55
CA THR A 97 7.61 3.47 -16.09
C THR A 97 7.26 4.30 -17.33
N ILE A 98 6.37 5.28 -17.17
CA ILE A 98 6.12 6.29 -18.21
C ILE A 98 7.02 7.50 -17.98
N SER A 99 7.48 8.13 -19.07
CA SER A 99 8.17 9.41 -19.01
C SER A 99 7.17 10.55 -18.87
N LEU A 100 7.42 11.45 -17.92
CA LEU A 100 6.55 12.60 -17.66
C LEU A 100 6.75 13.68 -18.71
N VAL A 101 5.64 14.27 -19.13
CA VAL A 101 5.57 15.44 -19.99
C VAL A 101 5.09 16.65 -19.19
N ALA A 102 5.13 17.84 -19.79
CA ALA A 102 4.57 19.03 -19.16
C ALA A 102 3.07 18.85 -18.85
N GLY A 103 2.63 19.33 -17.69
CA GLY A 103 1.23 19.23 -17.27
C GLY A 103 0.92 17.93 -16.52
N ASN A 104 -0.26 17.37 -16.75
CA ASN A 104 -0.82 16.32 -15.91
C ASN A 104 -0.38 14.91 -16.36
N ASN A 105 0.31 14.14 -15.50
CA ASN A 105 0.74 12.79 -15.83
C ASN A 105 0.14 11.76 -14.87
N VAL A 106 -0.49 10.73 -15.42
CA VAL A 106 -1.08 9.64 -14.66
C VAL A 106 -0.05 8.53 -14.47
N CYS A 107 0.33 8.30 -13.22
CA CYS A 107 1.27 7.28 -12.79
C CYS A 107 0.52 6.20 -12.01
N THR A 108 0.38 5.00 -12.59
CA THR A 108 -0.29 3.90 -11.89
C THR A 108 0.63 3.34 -10.81
N VAL A 109 0.20 3.44 -9.57
CA VAL A 109 0.84 2.87 -8.39
C VAL A 109 0.30 1.46 -8.16
N THR A 110 1.19 0.49 -8.06
CA THR A 110 0.86 -0.93 -7.90
C THR A 110 1.54 -1.47 -6.65
N GLN A 111 0.78 -2.15 -5.79
CA GLN A 111 1.35 -2.90 -4.67
C GLN A 111 2.17 -4.09 -5.23
N THR A 112 3.34 -4.38 -4.66
CA THR A 112 4.30 -5.37 -5.22
C THR A 112 3.79 -6.81 -5.25
N ASP A 113 2.75 -7.12 -4.48
CA ASP A 113 2.06 -8.40 -4.55
C ASP A 113 1.00 -8.47 -5.67
N GLY A 114 0.86 -7.38 -6.45
CA GLY A 114 -0.07 -7.25 -7.57
C GLY A 114 -1.54 -7.13 -7.15
N ALA A 115 -1.84 -7.04 -5.85
CA ALA A 115 -3.21 -7.15 -5.34
C ALA A 115 -4.05 -5.88 -5.53
N ALA A 116 -3.43 -4.71 -5.59
CA ALA A 116 -4.12 -3.43 -5.71
C ALA A 116 -3.33 -2.43 -6.57
N THR A 117 -4.06 -1.72 -7.44
CA THR A 117 -3.55 -0.65 -8.30
C THR A 117 -4.40 0.61 -8.18
N SER A 118 -3.78 1.78 -8.21
CA SER A 118 -4.46 3.07 -8.16
C SER A 118 -3.60 4.14 -8.81
N ASP A 119 -4.23 5.16 -9.38
CA ASP A 119 -3.54 6.19 -10.14
C ASP A 119 -3.18 7.39 -9.27
N ALA A 120 -1.87 7.69 -9.23
CA ALA A 120 -1.37 8.95 -8.75
C ALA A 120 -1.15 9.90 -9.91
N ASN A 121 -1.26 11.18 -9.63
CA ASN A 121 -1.08 12.24 -10.59
C ASN A 121 0.17 13.04 -10.24
N ILE A 122 1.10 13.16 -11.18
CA ILE A 122 2.32 13.96 -11.03
C ILE A 122 2.31 15.07 -12.07
N LEU A 123 2.43 16.30 -11.60
CA LEU A 123 2.48 17.48 -12.45
C LEU A 123 3.91 17.71 -12.99
N GLY A 124 4.03 17.86 -14.31
CA GLY A 124 5.26 18.11 -15.05
C GLY A 124 5.58 19.59 -15.21
N LEU A 125 6.71 20.02 -14.64
CA LEU A 125 7.38 21.33 -14.80
C LEU A 125 8.91 21.18 -14.77
#